data_AF-A0A7Y2WVQ1-F1
#
_entry.id   AF-A0A7Y2WVQ1-F1
#
_cell.length_a   1.000
_cell.length_b   1.000
_cell.length_c   1.000
_cell.angle_alpha   90.00
_cell.angle_beta   90.00
_cell.angle_gamma   90.00
#
_symmetry.space_group_name_H-M   'P 1'
#
loop_
_entity.id
_entity.type
_entity.pdbx_description
1 polymer ?
#
loop_
_entity_poly.entity_id
_entity_poly.type
_entity_poly.pdbx_seq_one_letter_code
_entity_poly.pdbx_strand_id
1 'polypeptide(L)'
;MLPRRLLLGAAILSVLVGALGVLIYIRQRVDRCAYVPLLADELLPNANLSAPGDVPGLPAGWSRAAGGVQLRGPAVDGEGFDLDGDGRALQLIGIANFAQTPPIAVSPGQRYCFSGFALTDSPLGSTTRARLTFRWADAAGQSITDQTTTWQPVQLWTPATRDWSPLQASFVAPPAAASLTVRVEPASDDRIYLDAMHVRAGGADFVADLPDAYAPPDLPQVLPWPGGRRAAVAFTFDWETAMGGLVHSRSVGDPNFDQDYLERGLRMREGITTTLAIFQQYDVRATYFATGYNFLLGNPERRMFLNNPTFDWATKANGWTSERWATTPWFADDPYGTVASDPAWYFGDLVPQLLAAGHEIQSHTFSHFFGGYVDAATWQADLETWDAVAAERGVPPARAIAFPWSSSSGISDSDWDTMERAGIVAVTRLSDQAQYNLFPVDESGLVAESRCRWLPGREGRILACPDFYLKPERADLAMRQIERAIAQGGMIDIWAHTEEVTSPAQIAAWTQVVRRAADDPAVWVAPFSQIADWQRGVEQVQIDQLTDGSYEVRNLSALDLVGLSIELPLGASRAQMNGDDLAIRDGRVMIDLGAGQTVELRMLN
;
A
#
# COMPACT_ATOMS: atom_id res chain seq x y z
N MET A 1 51.02 57.15 14.93
CA MET A 1 51.51 56.22 13.89
C MET A 1 51.41 54.81 14.44
N LEU A 2 50.51 53.96 13.91
CA LEU A 2 50.46 52.55 14.34
C LEU A 2 51.75 51.83 13.88
N PRO A 3 52.36 50.98 14.72
CA PRO A 3 53.52 50.18 14.32
C PRO A 3 53.19 49.32 13.09
N ARG A 4 54.06 49.32 12.07
CA ARG A 4 53.92 48.48 10.86
C ARG A 4 53.59 47.02 11.16
N ARG A 5 54.09 46.48 12.29
CA ARG A 5 53.80 45.12 12.76
C ARG A 5 52.33 44.90 13.18
N LEU A 6 51.69 45.91 13.77
CA LEU A 6 50.26 45.86 14.12
C LEU A 6 49.37 45.93 12.88
N LEU A 7 49.72 46.77 11.90
CA LEU A 7 49.00 46.82 10.62
C LEU A 7 49.14 45.52 9.82
N LEU A 8 50.32 44.91 9.79
CA LEU A 8 50.54 43.63 9.14
C LEU A 8 49.77 42.50 9.85
N GLY A 9 49.81 42.47 11.19
CA GLY A 9 49.04 41.51 11.98
C GLY A 9 47.53 41.64 11.78
N ALA A 10 47.01 42.87 11.75
CA ALA A 10 45.60 43.13 11.47
C ALA A 10 45.21 42.72 10.04
N ALA A 11 46.06 42.98 9.04
CA ALA A 11 45.81 42.56 7.66
C ALA A 11 45.78 41.03 7.51
N ILE A 12 46.73 40.32 8.13
CA ILE A 12 46.76 38.85 8.15
C ILE A 12 45.51 38.30 8.85
N LEU A 13 45.14 38.86 10.00
CA LEU A 13 43.94 38.43 10.73
C LEU A 13 42.67 38.65 9.89
N SER A 14 42.53 39.79 9.22
CA SER A 14 41.38 40.05 8.33
C SER A 14 41.32 39.08 7.15
N VAL A 15 42.46 38.72 6.56
CA VAL A 15 42.52 37.71 5.49
C VAL A 15 42.12 36.32 6.00
N LEU A 16 42.60 35.93 7.18
CA LEU A 16 42.25 34.64 7.80
C LEU A 16 40.77 34.56 8.17
N VAL A 17 40.21 35.62 8.74
CA VAL A 17 38.77 35.69 9.06
C VAL A 17 37.92 35.67 7.79
N GLY A 18 38.34 36.40 6.75
CA GLY A 18 37.68 36.37 5.44
C GLY A 18 37.71 34.96 4.81
N ALA A 19 38.87 34.30 4.83
CA ALA A 19 39.02 32.93 4.32
C ALA A 19 38.16 31.93 5.11
N LEU A 20 38.10 32.04 6.44
CA LEU A 20 37.22 31.21 7.27
C LEU A 20 35.75 31.44 6.94
N GLY A 21 35.33 32.70 6.75
CA GLY A 21 33.97 33.03 6.34
C GLY A 21 33.59 32.42 4.99
N VAL A 22 34.51 32.47 4.02
CA VAL A 22 34.32 31.82 2.70
C VAL A 22 34.24 30.30 2.84
N LEU A 23 35.09 29.67 3.63
CA LEU A 23 35.05 28.23 3.89
C LEU A 23 33.73 27.79 4.55
N ILE A 24 33.25 28.55 5.55
CA ILE A 24 31.97 28.29 6.21
C ILE A 24 30.82 28.45 5.20
N TYR A 25 30.83 29.50 4.38
CA TYR A 25 29.81 29.71 3.36
C TYR A 25 29.79 28.57 2.32
N ILE A 26 30.95 28.15 1.83
CA ILE A 26 31.10 27.02 0.91
C ILE A 26 30.55 25.74 1.55
N ARG A 27 30.96 25.44 2.79
CA ARG A 27 30.48 24.26 3.51
C ARG A 27 28.97 24.28 3.69
N GLN A 28 28.39 25.40 4.11
CA GLN A 28 26.94 25.55 4.24
C GLN A 28 26.20 25.33 2.91
N ARG A 29 26.77 25.75 1.77
CA ARG A 29 26.18 25.49 0.46
C ARG A 29 26.26 24.00 0.08
N VAL A 30 27.41 23.36 0.28
CA VAL A 30 27.59 21.92 0.03
C VAL A 30 26.65 21.11 0.93
N ASP A 31 26.53 21.46 2.21
CA ASP A 31 25.63 20.82 3.16
C ASP A 31 24.16 20.94 2.74
N ARG A 32 23.79 22.05 2.07
CA ARG A 32 22.46 22.30 1.49
C ARG A 32 22.28 21.77 0.07
N CYS A 33 23.20 20.95 -0.43
CA CYS A 33 23.17 20.44 -1.80
C CYS A 33 23.13 21.53 -2.89
N ALA A 34 23.56 22.75 -2.56
CA ALA A 34 23.54 23.86 -3.49
C ALA A 34 24.77 23.83 -4.41
N TYR A 35 24.63 24.34 -5.63
CA TYR A 35 25.75 24.48 -6.55
C TYR A 35 26.90 25.29 -5.91
N VAL A 36 28.10 24.73 -5.98
CA VAL A 36 29.37 25.37 -5.62
C VAL A 36 30.38 25.04 -6.73
N PRO A 37 30.87 26.03 -7.49
CA PRO A 37 31.82 25.80 -8.56
C PRO A 37 33.03 24.97 -8.09
N LEU A 38 33.40 23.94 -8.86
CA LEU A 38 34.57 23.07 -8.64
C LEU A 38 34.50 22.15 -7.41
N LEU A 39 33.44 22.23 -6.59
CA LEU A 39 33.29 21.43 -5.37
C LEU A 39 32.00 20.61 -5.34
N ALA A 40 30.94 21.07 -6.01
CA ALA A 40 29.65 20.41 -6.10
C ALA A 40 29.03 20.70 -7.48
N ASP A 41 29.64 20.13 -8.51
CA ASP A 41 29.13 20.20 -9.88
C ASP A 41 27.85 19.36 -10.01
N GLU A 42 27.03 19.70 -11.01
CA GLU A 42 25.85 18.92 -11.36
C GLU A 42 26.25 17.55 -11.90
N LEU A 43 25.76 16.50 -11.25
CA LEU A 43 25.99 15.11 -11.64
C LEU A 43 24.79 14.51 -12.36
N LEU A 44 23.60 15.09 -12.22
CA LEU A 44 22.38 14.59 -12.86
C LEU A 44 22.39 14.91 -14.36
N PRO A 45 22.44 13.89 -15.25
CA PRO A 45 22.31 14.12 -16.68
C PRO A 45 20.93 14.67 -17.00
N ASN A 46 20.87 15.64 -17.93
CA ASN A 46 19.60 16.23 -18.38
C ASN A 46 18.75 16.76 -17.20
N ALA A 47 19.39 17.41 -16.22
CA ALA A 47 18.74 17.97 -15.04
C ALA A 47 17.65 19.01 -15.37
N ASN A 48 17.77 19.71 -16.49
CA ASN A 48 16.78 20.68 -16.99
C ASN A 48 15.68 20.04 -17.86
N LEU A 49 15.62 18.70 -17.94
CA LEU A 49 14.56 17.95 -18.63
C LEU A 49 14.38 18.30 -20.13
N SER A 50 15.36 18.97 -20.74
CA SER A 50 15.22 19.60 -22.05
C SER A 50 15.43 18.64 -23.22
N ALA A 51 16.26 17.61 -23.04
CA ALA A 51 16.48 16.59 -24.06
C ALA A 51 15.37 15.54 -23.99
N PRO A 52 14.67 15.24 -25.11
CA PRO A 52 13.64 14.20 -25.15
C PRO A 52 14.26 12.80 -25.04
N GLY A 53 13.58 11.89 -24.36
CA GLY A 53 14.01 10.50 -24.21
C GLY A 53 13.35 9.53 -25.20
N ASP A 54 13.80 8.28 -25.14
CA ASP A 54 13.28 7.19 -25.98
C ASP A 54 11.87 6.75 -25.56
N VAL A 55 11.52 6.98 -24.29
CA VAL A 55 10.17 6.73 -23.79
C VAL A 55 9.30 7.97 -24.04
N PRO A 56 8.18 7.85 -24.77
CA PRO A 56 7.30 8.97 -25.06
C PRO A 56 6.84 9.71 -23.79
N GLY A 57 7.00 11.04 -23.82
CA GLY A 57 6.65 11.91 -22.72
C GLY A 57 7.66 11.94 -21.58
N LEU A 58 8.85 11.33 -21.71
CA LEU A 58 9.93 11.44 -20.71
C LEU A 58 11.17 12.14 -21.28
N PRO A 59 11.96 12.81 -20.43
CA PRO A 59 13.28 13.31 -20.80
C PRO A 59 14.31 12.17 -20.96
N ALA A 60 15.39 12.43 -21.70
CA ALA A 60 16.46 11.48 -21.96
C ALA A 60 17.05 10.90 -20.67
N GLY A 61 17.12 9.57 -20.61
CA GLY A 61 17.68 8.80 -19.49
C GLY A 61 16.76 8.65 -18.27
N TRP A 62 15.67 9.43 -18.19
CA TRP A 62 14.69 9.28 -17.11
C TRP A 62 13.80 8.07 -17.36
N SER A 63 13.33 7.46 -16.27
CA SER A 63 12.46 6.29 -16.31
C SER A 63 11.33 6.38 -15.29
N ARG A 64 10.33 5.51 -15.46
CA ARG A 64 9.13 5.44 -14.61
C ARG A 64 8.68 3.99 -14.45
N ALA A 65 7.87 3.71 -13.43
CA ALA A 65 7.30 2.37 -13.21
C ALA A 65 6.24 2.02 -14.26
N ALA A 66 5.30 2.95 -14.46
CA ALA A 66 4.12 2.77 -15.30
C ALA A 66 3.80 4.07 -16.06
N GLY A 67 2.71 4.09 -16.83
CA GLY A 67 2.15 5.36 -17.32
C GLY A 67 1.91 6.36 -16.18
N GLY A 68 1.78 7.65 -16.46
CA GLY A 68 1.48 8.67 -15.43
C GLY A 68 2.66 9.56 -14.99
N VAL A 69 3.91 9.19 -15.30
CA VAL A 69 5.02 10.16 -15.23
C VAL A 69 5.26 10.79 -16.59
N GLN A 70 5.09 12.10 -16.72
CA GLN A 70 5.21 12.80 -18.00
C GLN A 70 5.85 14.17 -17.83
N LEU A 71 6.67 14.56 -18.81
CA LEU A 71 7.12 15.93 -18.97
C LEU A 71 5.92 16.79 -19.37
N ARG A 72 5.68 17.85 -18.59
CA ARG A 72 4.61 18.84 -18.77
C ARG A 72 5.22 20.22 -18.64
N GLY A 73 4.45 21.26 -18.95
CA GLY A 73 4.83 22.63 -18.66
C GLY A 73 4.49 23.59 -19.81
N PRO A 74 4.56 24.91 -19.55
CA PRO A 74 4.24 25.93 -20.55
C PRO A 74 4.99 25.79 -21.87
N ALA A 75 6.23 25.28 -21.85
CA ALA A 75 7.05 25.07 -23.04
C ALA A 75 6.79 23.72 -23.76
N VAL A 76 5.98 22.84 -23.16
CA VAL A 76 5.68 21.49 -23.66
C VAL A 76 4.29 21.43 -24.26
N ASP A 77 3.25 21.75 -23.47
CA ASP A 77 1.85 21.65 -23.86
C ASP A 77 1.01 22.86 -23.45
N GLY A 78 1.61 23.87 -22.82
CA GLY A 78 0.91 25.05 -22.33
C GLY A 78 0.19 24.83 -20.99
N GLU A 79 0.31 23.64 -20.40
CA GLU A 79 -0.30 23.23 -19.14
C GLU A 79 0.76 22.82 -18.12
N GLY A 80 0.40 22.80 -16.83
CA GLY A 80 1.31 22.40 -15.75
C GLY A 80 2.08 23.56 -15.11
N PHE A 81 3.13 23.21 -14.36
CA PHE A 81 3.87 24.14 -13.52
C PHE A 81 5.34 24.19 -13.93
N ASP A 82 5.98 25.30 -13.56
CA ASP A 82 7.38 25.61 -13.84
C ASP A 82 7.88 26.50 -12.69
N LEU A 83 8.96 26.07 -12.05
CA LEU A 83 9.61 26.77 -10.95
C LEU A 83 10.80 27.61 -11.44
N ASP A 84 11.64 27.06 -12.32
CA ASP A 84 12.93 27.67 -12.69
C ASP A 84 12.86 28.57 -13.94
N GLY A 85 11.70 28.61 -14.60
CA GLY A 85 11.39 29.47 -15.73
C GLY A 85 11.72 28.84 -17.09
N ASP A 86 12.12 27.57 -17.12
CA ASP A 86 12.47 26.87 -18.36
C ASP A 86 11.25 26.27 -19.10
N GLY A 87 10.08 26.32 -18.45
CA GLY A 87 8.79 25.87 -18.93
C GLY A 87 8.54 24.37 -18.82
N ARG A 88 9.26 23.61 -17.98
CA ARG A 88 9.18 22.15 -17.88
C ARG A 88 9.14 21.65 -16.43
N ALA A 89 8.31 20.66 -16.17
CA ALA A 89 8.33 19.87 -14.94
C ALA A 89 7.93 18.42 -15.23
N LEU A 90 8.35 17.48 -14.39
CA LEU A 90 7.83 16.11 -14.42
C LEU A 90 6.56 16.02 -13.59
N GLN A 91 5.44 15.79 -14.23
CA GLN A 91 4.24 15.32 -13.56
C GLN A 91 4.42 13.85 -13.18
N LEU A 92 4.01 13.46 -11.97
CA LEU A 92 3.94 12.10 -11.45
C LEU A 92 2.56 11.89 -10.82
N ILE A 93 1.88 10.81 -11.19
CA ILE A 93 0.59 10.41 -10.62
C ILE A 93 0.60 8.91 -10.29
N GLY A 94 -0.03 8.58 -9.17
CA GLY A 94 -0.35 7.23 -8.74
C GLY A 94 0.61 6.63 -7.72
N ILE A 95 0.04 6.01 -6.70
CA ILE A 95 0.70 5.44 -5.52
C ILE A 95 1.65 4.29 -5.86
N ALA A 96 1.46 3.63 -7.00
CA ALA A 96 2.32 2.54 -7.48
C ALA A 96 3.41 3.01 -8.44
N ASN A 97 3.56 4.32 -8.65
CA ASN A 97 4.44 4.90 -9.66
C ASN A 97 5.68 5.58 -9.05
N PHE A 98 6.66 5.88 -9.88
CA PHE A 98 7.83 6.68 -9.48
C PHE A 98 8.44 7.40 -10.68
N ALA A 99 9.10 8.53 -10.41
CA ALA A 99 10.05 9.14 -11.35
C ALA A 99 11.47 8.74 -10.94
N GLN A 100 12.27 8.19 -11.86
CA GLN A 100 13.63 7.76 -11.58
C GLN A 100 14.63 8.48 -12.47
N THR A 101 15.70 8.99 -11.85
CA THR A 101 16.81 9.63 -12.55
C THR A 101 17.55 8.65 -13.47
N PRO A 102 18.28 9.15 -14.48
CA PRO A 102 19.33 8.37 -15.13
C PRO A 102 20.36 7.85 -14.11
N PRO A 103 21.10 6.77 -14.43
CA PRO A 103 22.21 6.31 -13.60
C PRO A 103 23.34 7.35 -13.57
N ILE A 104 23.85 7.61 -12.37
CA ILE A 104 24.89 8.59 -12.07
C ILE A 104 26.12 7.84 -11.57
N ALA A 105 27.30 8.13 -12.12
CA ALA A 105 28.53 7.52 -11.65
C ALA A 105 28.90 8.03 -10.24
N VAL A 106 29.24 7.10 -9.34
CA VAL A 106 29.57 7.41 -7.94
C VAL A 106 30.84 6.70 -7.48
N SER A 107 31.44 7.21 -6.41
CA SER A 107 32.62 6.67 -5.76
C SER A 107 32.27 6.13 -4.37
N PRO A 108 32.70 4.92 -4.01
CA PRO A 108 32.47 4.36 -2.67
C PRO A 108 32.95 5.29 -1.55
N GLY A 109 32.16 5.39 -0.48
CA GLY A 109 32.47 6.23 0.69
C GLY A 109 32.30 7.74 0.47
N GLN A 110 32.01 8.19 -0.76
CA GLN A 110 31.64 9.57 -1.03
C GLN A 110 30.15 9.80 -0.74
N ARG A 111 29.82 10.99 -0.25
CA ARG A 111 28.44 11.41 -0.02
C ARG A 111 27.85 12.05 -1.27
N TYR A 112 26.61 11.69 -1.57
CA TYR A 112 25.82 12.26 -2.64
C TYR A 112 24.51 12.79 -2.11
N CYS A 113 24.09 13.94 -2.60
CA CYS A 113 22.83 14.56 -2.27
C CYS A 113 21.94 14.70 -3.50
N PHE A 114 20.65 14.54 -3.29
CA PHE A 114 19.60 14.91 -4.21
C PHE A 114 18.90 16.15 -3.65
N SER A 115 18.61 17.12 -4.51
CA SER A 115 17.75 18.27 -4.20
C SER A 115 16.82 18.54 -5.36
N GLY A 116 15.54 18.74 -5.09
CA GLY A 116 14.55 19.20 -6.06
C GLY A 116 13.38 19.86 -5.36
N PHE A 117 12.35 20.17 -6.13
CA PHE A 117 11.14 20.77 -5.62
C PHE A 117 9.92 20.00 -6.09
N ALA A 118 8.91 19.94 -5.23
CA ALA A 118 7.64 19.29 -5.51
C ALA A 118 6.45 20.20 -5.19
N LEU A 119 5.40 20.07 -5.98
CA LEU A 119 4.13 20.77 -5.82
C LEU A 119 2.99 19.80 -6.16
N THR A 120 1.89 19.81 -5.41
CA THR A 120 0.68 19.09 -5.81
C THR A 120 -0.40 20.07 -6.19
N ASP A 121 -1.22 19.73 -7.18
CA ASP A 121 -2.43 20.49 -7.54
C ASP A 121 -3.68 19.62 -7.35
N SER A 122 -3.63 18.70 -6.38
CA SER A 122 -4.64 17.67 -6.18
C SER A 122 -6.06 18.18 -6.42
N PRO A 123 -6.83 17.54 -7.32
CA PRO A 123 -8.17 17.98 -7.63
C PRO A 123 -9.11 17.88 -6.42
N LEU A 124 -8.77 17.07 -5.42
CA LEU A 124 -9.49 16.93 -4.15
C LEU A 124 -9.08 17.99 -3.11
N GLY A 125 -8.14 18.89 -3.44
CA GLY A 125 -7.70 19.95 -2.55
C GLY A 125 -6.87 19.46 -1.35
N SER A 126 -6.21 18.31 -1.48
CA SER A 126 -5.38 17.69 -0.45
C SER A 126 -3.89 18.02 -0.63
N THR A 127 -3.19 18.21 0.49
CA THR A 127 -1.72 18.09 0.52
C THR A 127 -1.32 16.62 0.40
N THR A 128 -0.09 16.33 -0.03
CA THR A 128 0.43 14.96 -0.09
C THR A 128 1.88 14.92 0.41
N ARG A 129 2.53 13.77 0.25
CA ARG A 129 3.93 13.54 0.61
C ARG A 129 4.63 12.75 -0.50
N ALA A 130 5.94 12.93 -0.57
CA ALA A 130 6.82 12.15 -1.44
C ALA A 130 8.06 11.71 -0.66
N ARG A 131 8.70 10.63 -1.07
CA ARG A 131 9.99 10.20 -0.52
C ARG A 131 11.02 9.99 -1.60
N LEU A 132 12.28 10.04 -1.20
CA LEU A 132 13.41 9.77 -2.06
C LEU A 132 14.00 8.40 -1.71
N THR A 133 14.19 7.55 -2.72
CA THR A 133 14.89 6.26 -2.58
C THR A 133 16.17 6.29 -3.42
N PHE A 134 17.32 6.20 -2.76
CA PHE A 134 18.65 6.14 -3.36
C PHE A 134 19.00 4.69 -3.61
N ARG A 135 19.06 4.29 -4.87
CA ARG A 135 19.35 2.92 -5.27
C ARG A 135 20.79 2.83 -5.76
N TRP A 136 21.60 2.09 -5.01
CA TRP A 136 23.01 1.92 -5.28
C TRP A 136 23.23 0.64 -6.06
N ALA A 137 24.04 0.70 -7.11
CA ALA A 137 24.45 -0.47 -7.87
C ALA A 137 25.96 -0.51 -8.09
N ASP A 138 26.48 -1.72 -8.26
CA ASP A 138 27.88 -1.97 -8.53
C ASP A 138 28.25 -1.67 -10.00
N ALA A 139 29.50 -1.95 -10.38
CA ALA A 139 29.99 -1.73 -11.74
C ALA A 139 29.35 -2.66 -12.79
N ALA A 140 28.72 -3.77 -12.35
CA ALA A 140 27.96 -4.68 -13.20
C ALA A 140 26.47 -4.26 -13.31
N GLY A 141 26.05 -3.22 -12.59
CA GLY A 141 24.66 -2.76 -12.53
C GLY A 141 23.79 -3.58 -11.57
N GLN A 142 24.38 -4.41 -10.72
CA GLN A 142 23.65 -5.18 -9.71
C GLN A 142 23.34 -4.30 -8.50
N SER A 143 22.08 -4.37 -8.02
CA SER A 143 21.63 -3.64 -6.83
C SER A 143 22.42 -4.06 -5.59
N ILE A 144 22.93 -3.09 -4.84
CA ILE A 144 23.66 -3.28 -3.58
C ILE A 144 22.70 -3.08 -2.40
N THR A 145 22.13 -1.88 -2.29
CA THR A 145 21.15 -1.52 -1.27
C THR A 145 20.33 -0.32 -1.75
N ASP A 146 19.17 -0.12 -1.14
CA ASP A 146 18.31 1.03 -1.31
C ASP A 146 18.24 1.79 0.01
N GLN A 147 18.48 3.11 -0.01
CA GLN A 147 18.37 3.98 1.16
C GLN A 147 17.26 4.99 0.96
N THR A 148 16.30 5.03 1.87
CA THR A 148 15.05 5.77 1.71
C THR A 148 14.88 6.85 2.77
N THR A 149 14.36 8.01 2.37
CA THR A 149 14.04 9.10 3.29
C THR A 149 12.73 8.85 4.03
N THR A 150 12.53 9.56 5.13
CA THR A 150 11.18 9.80 5.65
C THR A 150 10.30 10.42 4.56
N TRP A 151 8.98 10.29 4.69
CA TRP A 151 8.02 10.99 3.83
C TRP A 151 8.13 12.51 4.02
N GLN A 152 8.40 13.23 2.94
CA GLN A 152 8.56 14.69 2.92
C GLN A 152 7.26 15.36 2.45
N PRO A 153 6.81 16.45 3.09
CA PRO A 153 5.56 17.11 2.74
C PRO A 153 5.62 17.76 1.36
N VAL A 154 4.51 17.68 0.62
CA VAL A 154 4.30 18.35 -0.67
C VAL A 154 3.06 19.23 -0.53
N GLN A 155 3.29 20.54 -0.60
CA GLN A 155 2.25 21.56 -0.46
C GLN A 155 1.32 21.61 -1.66
N LEU A 156 0.05 21.89 -1.35
CA LEU A 156 -0.99 22.12 -2.34
C LEU A 156 -0.84 23.50 -2.97
N TRP A 157 -0.80 23.52 -4.30
CA TRP A 157 -0.92 24.73 -5.08
C TRP A 157 -2.30 25.35 -4.91
N THR A 158 -2.32 26.63 -4.56
CA THR A 158 -3.53 27.44 -4.60
C THR A 158 -3.21 28.77 -5.28
N PRO A 159 -4.20 29.50 -5.79
CA PRO A 159 -3.97 30.84 -6.33
C PRO A 159 -3.25 31.78 -5.36
N ALA A 160 -3.41 31.56 -4.04
CA ALA A 160 -2.79 32.30 -2.95
C ALA A 160 -1.43 31.74 -2.49
N THR A 161 -1.19 30.43 -2.66
CA THR A 161 0.03 29.73 -2.20
C THR A 161 0.67 29.02 -3.38
N ARG A 162 1.75 29.61 -3.91
CA ARG A 162 2.44 29.14 -5.12
C ARG A 162 3.82 28.55 -4.82
N ASP A 163 4.08 28.29 -3.55
CA ASP A 163 5.38 27.84 -3.08
C ASP A 163 5.55 26.35 -3.35
N TRP A 164 6.74 25.99 -3.80
CA TRP A 164 7.12 24.59 -3.99
C TRP A 164 7.78 24.07 -2.71
N SER A 165 7.54 22.79 -2.42
CA SER A 165 8.13 22.11 -1.27
C SER A 165 9.49 21.52 -1.65
N PRO A 166 10.55 21.77 -0.89
CA PRO A 166 11.84 21.16 -1.18
C PRO A 166 11.78 19.65 -0.93
N LEU A 167 12.35 18.88 -1.86
CA LEU A 167 12.69 17.47 -1.68
C LEU A 167 14.21 17.37 -1.59
N GLN A 168 14.73 16.90 -0.46
CA GLN A 168 16.18 16.83 -0.27
C GLN A 168 16.56 15.61 0.57
N ALA A 169 17.68 14.99 0.21
CA ALA A 169 18.37 14.03 1.06
C ALA A 169 19.82 13.84 0.64
N SER A 170 20.62 13.24 1.53
CA SER A 170 21.96 12.80 1.18
C SER A 170 22.34 11.52 1.89
N PHE A 171 23.10 10.69 1.20
CA PHE A 171 23.58 9.41 1.70
C PHE A 171 25.03 9.16 1.28
N VAL A 172 25.74 8.34 2.06
CA VAL A 172 27.10 7.91 1.74
C VAL A 172 27.02 6.67 0.86
N ALA A 173 27.70 6.69 -0.28
CA ALA A 173 27.77 5.57 -1.19
C ALA A 173 28.37 4.34 -0.47
N PRO A 174 27.68 3.18 -0.47
CA PRO A 174 28.16 1.98 0.19
C PRO A 174 29.45 1.45 -0.46
N PRO A 175 30.17 0.53 0.22
CA PRO A 175 31.26 -0.20 -0.42
C PRO A 175 30.80 -0.83 -1.74
N ALA A 176 31.67 -0.81 -2.75
CA ALA A 176 31.41 -1.30 -4.11
C ALA A 176 30.39 -0.52 -4.96
N ALA A 177 29.76 0.54 -4.46
CA ALA A 177 28.88 1.38 -5.28
C ALA A 177 29.65 2.05 -6.43
N ALA A 178 29.14 1.87 -7.66
CA ALA A 178 29.68 2.49 -8.86
C ALA A 178 28.62 3.35 -9.58
N SER A 179 27.33 3.09 -9.34
CA SER A 179 26.25 3.90 -9.84
C SER A 179 25.16 4.18 -8.80
N LEU A 180 24.48 5.32 -8.97
CA LEU A 180 23.34 5.77 -8.18
C LEU A 180 22.18 6.10 -9.12
N THR A 181 20.98 5.68 -8.75
CA THR A 181 19.73 6.26 -9.26
C THR A 181 18.91 6.75 -8.07
N VAL A 182 18.15 7.83 -8.26
CA VAL A 182 17.23 8.34 -7.24
C VAL A 182 15.81 8.20 -7.77
N ARG A 183 14.93 7.60 -6.96
CA ARG A 183 13.50 7.56 -7.20
C ARG A 183 12.79 8.60 -6.35
N VAL A 184 11.80 9.26 -6.95
CA VAL A 184 10.78 10.03 -6.25
C VAL A 184 9.50 9.20 -6.26
N GLU A 185 9.02 8.83 -5.08
CA GLU A 185 7.86 7.97 -4.86
C GLU A 185 6.75 8.77 -4.14
N PRO A 186 5.49 8.73 -4.59
CA PRO A 186 4.38 9.42 -3.93
C PRO A 186 3.75 8.58 -2.81
N ALA A 187 3.14 9.24 -1.82
CA ALA A 187 2.41 8.59 -0.72
C ALA A 187 0.95 8.27 -1.06
N SER A 188 0.44 8.75 -2.20
CA SER A 188 -0.96 8.67 -2.60
C SER A 188 -1.11 8.78 -4.11
N ASP A 189 -2.35 8.83 -4.61
CA ASP A 189 -2.65 9.08 -6.01
C ASP A 189 -2.73 10.58 -6.37
N ASP A 190 -2.47 11.46 -5.41
CA ASP A 190 -2.39 12.90 -5.67
C ASP A 190 -1.35 13.19 -6.74
N ARG A 191 -1.71 14.01 -7.72
CA ARG A 191 -0.80 14.43 -8.77
C ARG A 191 0.27 15.36 -8.18
N ILE A 192 1.54 15.04 -8.44
CA ILE A 192 2.67 15.88 -8.05
C ILE A 192 3.45 16.33 -9.29
N TYR A 193 4.03 17.52 -9.22
CA TYR A 193 4.97 18.07 -10.18
C TYR A 193 6.34 18.15 -9.54
N LEU A 194 7.37 17.78 -10.28
CA LEU A 194 8.76 17.74 -9.84
C LEU A 194 9.59 18.63 -10.75
N ASP A 195 10.37 19.51 -10.14
CA ASP A 195 11.16 20.50 -10.87
C ASP A 195 12.48 20.84 -10.16
N ALA A 196 13.40 21.49 -10.88
CA ALA A 196 14.73 21.90 -10.43
C ALA A 196 15.46 20.77 -9.68
N MET A 197 15.42 19.57 -10.26
CA MET A 197 16.02 18.37 -9.68
C MET A 197 17.50 18.31 -10.00
N HIS A 198 18.29 17.95 -8.99
CA HIS A 198 19.74 17.99 -9.05
C HIS A 198 20.36 16.88 -8.21
N VAL A 199 21.51 16.37 -8.64
CA VAL A 199 22.34 15.46 -7.85
C VAL A 199 23.76 15.99 -7.79
N ARG A 200 24.33 16.06 -6.58
CA ARG A 200 25.68 16.61 -6.37
C ARG A 200 26.44 15.80 -5.33
N ALA A 201 27.76 15.93 -5.34
CA ALA A 201 28.59 15.44 -4.25
C ALA A 201 28.44 16.34 -3.01
N GLY A 202 28.33 15.73 -1.82
CA GLY A 202 28.15 16.44 -0.54
C GLY A 202 26.76 16.26 0.06
N GLY A 203 26.36 17.21 0.91
CA GLY A 203 25.13 17.16 1.71
C GLY A 203 25.38 16.93 3.20
N ALA A 204 24.42 17.34 4.03
CA ALA A 204 24.41 17.06 5.46
C ALA A 204 23.81 15.68 5.78
N ASP A 205 24.10 15.14 6.97
CA ASP A 205 23.44 13.95 7.48
C ASP A 205 21.92 14.11 7.45
N PHE A 206 21.24 13.14 6.86
CA PHE A 206 19.80 13.08 6.76
C PHE A 206 19.28 11.92 7.62
N VAL A 207 18.14 12.11 8.28
CA VAL A 207 17.51 11.05 9.08
C VAL A 207 16.83 10.07 8.12
N ALA A 208 17.38 8.86 8.01
CA ALA A 208 16.73 7.76 7.31
C ALA A 208 15.66 7.14 8.21
N ASP A 209 14.56 6.66 7.61
CA ASP A 209 13.43 6.07 8.37
C ASP A 209 13.63 4.59 8.70
N LEU A 210 14.65 3.93 8.15
CA LEU A 210 14.83 2.49 8.32
C LEU A 210 16.32 2.11 8.46
N PRO A 211 16.68 1.25 9.43
CA PRO A 211 17.94 0.53 9.39
C PRO A 211 17.98 -0.36 8.14
N ASP A 212 19.12 -0.38 7.44
CA ASP A 212 19.43 -1.39 6.43
C ASP A 212 19.12 -2.79 7.00
N ALA A 213 18.15 -3.49 6.43
CA ALA A 213 17.88 -4.89 6.75
C ALA A 213 18.88 -5.79 6.00
N TYR A 214 20.17 -5.64 6.30
CA TYR A 214 21.13 -6.72 6.08
C TYR A 214 21.20 -7.53 7.37
N ALA A 215 20.22 -8.41 7.59
CA ALA A 215 20.37 -9.44 8.61
C ALA A 215 21.53 -10.33 8.14
N PRO A 216 22.63 -10.46 8.92
CA PRO A 216 23.68 -11.40 8.56
C PRO A 216 23.05 -12.80 8.37
N PRO A 217 23.53 -13.59 7.38
CA PRO A 217 22.94 -14.88 7.02
C PRO A 217 22.95 -15.93 8.15
N ASP A 218 23.56 -15.61 9.30
CA ASP A 218 23.72 -16.50 10.45
C ASP A 218 22.72 -16.23 11.60
N LEU A 219 21.76 -15.31 11.43
CA LEU A 219 20.70 -15.08 12.43
C LEU A 219 19.48 -15.99 12.17
N PRO A 220 18.78 -16.46 13.23
CA PRO A 220 17.46 -17.07 13.08
C PRO A 220 16.51 -16.12 12.34
N GLN A 221 15.68 -16.68 11.45
CA GLN A 221 14.77 -15.90 10.63
C GLN A 221 13.33 -16.16 11.03
N VAL A 222 12.55 -15.10 11.25
CA VAL A 222 11.12 -15.23 11.47
C VAL A 222 10.45 -15.54 10.14
N LEU A 223 9.72 -16.65 10.08
CA LEU A 223 8.96 -17.05 8.91
C LEU A 223 7.60 -16.35 8.88
N PRO A 224 7.05 -16.06 7.68
CA PRO A 224 5.91 -15.18 7.53
C PRO A 224 4.59 -15.74 8.06
N TRP A 225 4.43 -17.06 8.23
CA TRP A 225 3.14 -17.70 8.53
C TRP A 225 3.20 -18.64 9.74
N PRO A 226 2.09 -18.80 10.48
CA PRO A 226 2.05 -19.62 11.68
C PRO A 226 2.24 -21.11 11.36
N GLY A 227 2.69 -21.88 12.35
CA GLY A 227 2.69 -23.34 12.30
C GLY A 227 3.54 -23.94 11.18
N GLY A 228 4.59 -23.26 10.75
CA GLY A 228 5.51 -23.68 9.68
C GLY A 228 4.94 -23.58 8.28
N ARG A 229 3.76 -22.96 8.11
CA ARG A 229 3.10 -22.77 6.82
C ARG A 229 3.97 -21.89 5.90
N ARG A 230 3.83 -22.08 4.61
CA ARG A 230 4.59 -21.38 3.56
C ARG A 230 3.78 -20.33 2.83
N ALA A 231 2.46 -20.42 2.87
CA ALA A 231 1.60 -19.38 2.34
C ALA A 231 0.36 -19.18 3.20
N ALA A 232 -0.32 -18.06 3.00
CA ALA A 232 -1.67 -17.85 3.48
C ALA A 232 -2.66 -17.67 2.32
N VAL A 233 -3.90 -18.12 2.49
CA VAL A 233 -4.98 -17.93 1.51
C VAL A 233 -6.20 -17.38 2.24
N ALA A 234 -6.70 -16.23 1.78
CA ALA A 234 -8.02 -15.74 2.16
C ALA A 234 -9.03 -16.14 1.10
N PHE A 235 -10.23 -16.51 1.54
CA PHE A 235 -11.40 -16.61 0.69
C PHE A 235 -12.33 -15.47 1.05
N THR A 236 -12.65 -14.62 0.07
CA THR A 236 -13.44 -13.42 0.35
C THR A 236 -14.58 -13.23 -0.64
N PHE A 237 -15.61 -12.52 -0.20
CA PHE A 237 -16.73 -12.18 -1.06
C PHE A 237 -17.16 -10.73 -0.91
N ASP A 238 -17.40 -10.09 -2.04
CA ASP A 238 -18.06 -8.80 -2.10
C ASP A 238 -19.56 -9.09 -1.96
N TRP A 239 -20.16 -8.64 -0.86
CA TRP A 239 -21.50 -8.99 -0.42
C TRP A 239 -22.41 -7.77 -0.44
N GLU A 240 -23.13 -7.59 -1.55
CA GLU A 240 -23.88 -6.37 -1.84
C GLU A 240 -25.40 -6.63 -1.87
N THR A 241 -26.17 -5.71 -1.28
CA THR A 241 -27.64 -5.70 -1.47
C THR A 241 -28.01 -4.98 -2.77
N ALA A 242 -29.29 -5.02 -3.16
CA ALA A 242 -29.82 -4.20 -4.24
C ALA A 242 -29.44 -2.71 -4.10
N MET A 243 -29.66 -2.12 -2.91
CA MET A 243 -29.31 -0.73 -2.63
C MET A 243 -27.82 -0.53 -2.41
N GLY A 244 -27.15 -1.50 -1.82
CA GLY A 244 -25.77 -1.40 -1.40
C GLY A 244 -24.78 -1.71 -2.52
N GLY A 245 -25.08 -1.34 -3.77
CA GLY A 245 -24.16 -1.46 -4.91
C GLY A 245 -24.85 -1.81 -6.24
N LEU A 246 -25.73 -2.82 -6.24
CA LEU A 246 -26.23 -3.43 -7.49
C LEU A 246 -27.07 -2.46 -8.35
N VAL A 247 -27.81 -1.55 -7.72
CA VAL A 247 -28.60 -0.51 -8.42
C VAL A 247 -27.73 0.65 -8.94
N HIS A 248 -26.51 0.81 -8.41
CA HIS A 248 -25.59 1.90 -8.74
C HIS A 248 -24.73 1.64 -9.98
N SER A 249 -25.07 0.62 -10.77
CA SER A 249 -24.34 0.07 -11.92
C SER A 249 -23.33 1.02 -12.59
N ARG A 250 -22.06 0.77 -12.27
CA ARG A 250 -20.84 1.24 -12.97
C ARG A 250 -20.14 0.12 -13.75
N SER A 251 -20.37 -1.13 -13.35
CA SER A 251 -19.55 -2.28 -13.75
C SER A 251 -19.83 -2.81 -15.14
N VAL A 252 -19.28 -2.22 -16.20
CA VAL A 252 -19.29 -2.84 -17.55
C VAL A 252 -18.53 -4.18 -17.65
N GLY A 253 -17.75 -4.55 -16.63
CA GLY A 253 -16.95 -5.80 -16.57
C GLY A 253 -17.49 -6.88 -15.61
N ASP A 254 -18.58 -6.61 -14.92
CA ASP A 254 -19.26 -7.59 -14.05
C ASP A 254 -20.10 -8.56 -14.91
N PRO A 255 -19.97 -9.88 -14.73
CA PRO A 255 -20.65 -10.86 -15.59
C PRO A 255 -22.18 -10.73 -15.61
N ASN A 256 -22.78 -10.13 -14.57
CA ASN A 256 -24.22 -10.00 -14.41
C ASN A 256 -24.70 -8.54 -14.53
N PHE A 257 -23.87 -7.61 -15.01
CA PHE A 257 -24.18 -6.18 -14.97
C PHE A 257 -25.49 -5.77 -15.69
N ASP A 258 -25.83 -6.49 -16.77
CA ASP A 258 -27.05 -6.26 -17.58
C ASP A 258 -28.31 -6.88 -16.96
N GLN A 259 -28.19 -7.64 -15.88
CA GLN A 259 -29.31 -8.33 -15.25
C GLN A 259 -30.04 -7.43 -14.25
N ASP A 260 -31.29 -7.78 -13.97
CA ASP A 260 -32.10 -7.08 -12.99
C ASP A 260 -31.45 -7.12 -11.60
N TYR A 261 -31.24 -5.94 -11.00
CA TYR A 261 -30.51 -5.80 -9.74
C TYR A 261 -31.25 -6.43 -8.54
N LEU A 262 -32.58 -6.64 -8.62
CA LEU A 262 -33.33 -7.35 -7.59
C LEU A 262 -33.10 -8.85 -7.68
N GLU A 263 -33.11 -9.42 -8.89
CA GLU A 263 -32.75 -10.83 -9.10
C GLU A 263 -31.32 -11.12 -8.65
N ARG A 264 -30.38 -10.23 -8.96
CA ARG A 264 -29.00 -10.28 -8.46
C ARG A 264 -28.95 -10.25 -6.93
N GLY A 265 -29.68 -9.33 -6.30
CA GLY A 265 -29.78 -9.26 -4.84
C GLY A 265 -30.32 -10.55 -4.21
N LEU A 266 -31.33 -11.19 -4.81
CA LEU A 266 -31.82 -12.48 -4.34
C LEU A 266 -30.77 -13.60 -4.48
N ARG A 267 -30.01 -13.64 -5.57
CA ARG A 267 -28.91 -14.59 -5.72
C ARG A 267 -27.77 -14.33 -4.75
N MET A 268 -27.49 -13.07 -4.41
CA MET A 268 -26.50 -12.73 -3.38
C MET A 268 -26.90 -13.35 -2.03
N ARG A 269 -28.19 -13.34 -1.69
CA ARG A 269 -28.70 -14.05 -0.48
C ARG A 269 -28.54 -15.56 -0.58
N GLU A 270 -28.89 -16.14 -1.73
CA GLU A 270 -28.72 -17.58 -1.97
C GLU A 270 -27.26 -18.00 -1.84
N GLY A 271 -26.35 -17.20 -2.40
CA GLY A 271 -24.91 -17.38 -2.35
C GLY A 271 -24.33 -17.49 -0.95
N ILE A 272 -24.90 -16.81 0.04
CA ILE A 272 -24.51 -16.98 1.45
C ILE A 272 -24.73 -18.42 1.90
N THR A 273 -25.91 -18.98 1.63
CA THR A 273 -26.21 -20.38 2.02
C THR A 273 -25.27 -21.35 1.31
N THR A 274 -25.02 -21.13 0.03
CA THR A 274 -24.14 -21.99 -0.78
C THR A 274 -22.68 -21.94 -0.31
N THR A 275 -22.14 -20.74 -0.08
CA THR A 275 -20.74 -20.57 0.36
C THR A 275 -20.53 -21.14 1.77
N LEU A 276 -21.46 -20.93 2.70
CA LEU A 276 -21.45 -21.57 4.02
C LEU A 276 -21.36 -23.10 3.91
N ALA A 277 -22.16 -23.70 3.02
CA ALA A 277 -22.17 -25.14 2.82
C ALA A 277 -20.85 -25.68 2.22
N ILE A 278 -20.16 -24.90 1.39
CA ILE A 278 -18.82 -25.25 0.88
C ILE A 278 -17.80 -25.19 2.02
N PHE A 279 -17.75 -24.08 2.76
CA PHE A 279 -16.72 -23.86 3.78
C PHE A 279 -16.85 -24.77 4.99
N GLN A 280 -18.07 -25.10 5.40
CA GLN A 280 -18.33 -26.03 6.51
C GLN A 280 -17.71 -27.41 6.27
N GLN A 281 -17.61 -27.87 5.02
CA GLN A 281 -17.02 -29.17 4.69
C GLN A 281 -15.52 -29.24 4.96
N TYR A 282 -14.85 -28.09 4.97
CA TYR A 282 -13.39 -27.97 5.04
C TYR A 282 -12.90 -27.20 6.27
N ASP A 283 -13.80 -26.85 7.21
CA ASP A 283 -13.49 -26.03 8.39
C ASP A 283 -12.81 -24.69 8.03
N VAL A 284 -13.26 -24.07 6.93
CA VAL A 284 -12.69 -22.82 6.42
C VAL A 284 -13.49 -21.63 6.92
N ARG A 285 -12.79 -20.58 7.35
CA ARG A 285 -13.39 -19.29 7.70
C ARG A 285 -13.03 -18.25 6.64
N ALA A 286 -14.04 -17.82 5.89
CA ALA A 286 -13.97 -16.74 4.90
C ALA A 286 -14.26 -15.34 5.48
N THR A 287 -14.01 -14.30 4.67
CA THR A 287 -14.39 -12.90 4.94
C THR A 287 -15.45 -12.42 3.96
N TYR A 288 -16.51 -11.80 4.45
CA TYR A 288 -17.55 -11.17 3.63
C TYR A 288 -17.41 -9.65 3.75
N PHE A 289 -17.04 -8.99 2.66
CA PHE A 289 -16.99 -7.54 2.57
C PHE A 289 -18.41 -7.02 2.31
N ALA A 290 -19.05 -6.51 3.36
CA ALA A 290 -20.46 -6.13 3.36
C ALA A 290 -20.63 -4.63 3.13
N THR A 291 -21.70 -4.23 2.44
CA THR A 291 -22.13 -2.83 2.44
C THR A 291 -23.07 -2.51 3.58
N GLY A 292 -23.37 -1.23 3.80
CA GLY A 292 -24.15 -0.78 4.96
C GLY A 292 -25.56 -1.38 5.02
N TYR A 293 -26.20 -1.53 3.85
CA TYR A 293 -27.54 -2.10 3.74
C TYR A 293 -27.60 -3.58 4.11
N ASN A 294 -26.47 -4.30 4.10
CA ASN A 294 -26.42 -5.71 4.52
C ASN A 294 -26.81 -5.90 5.99
N PHE A 295 -26.67 -4.88 6.83
CA PHE A 295 -26.98 -4.97 8.25
C PHE A 295 -28.44 -4.63 8.58
N LEU A 296 -29.19 -4.09 7.63
CA LEU A 296 -30.58 -3.67 7.84
C LEU A 296 -31.53 -4.88 7.78
N LEU A 297 -32.53 -4.89 8.67
CA LEU A 297 -33.69 -5.82 8.57
C LEU A 297 -34.86 -5.19 7.78
N GLY A 298 -34.69 -3.93 7.37
CA GLY A 298 -35.71 -3.07 6.78
C GLY A 298 -35.41 -1.61 7.08
N ASN A 299 -36.10 -0.71 6.38
CA ASN A 299 -36.08 0.74 6.66
C ASN A 299 -37.51 1.35 6.69
N PRO A 300 -38.49 0.77 7.40
CA PRO A 300 -39.88 1.25 7.37
C PRO A 300 -40.05 2.66 7.96
N GLU A 301 -39.14 3.04 8.87
CA GLU A 301 -39.13 4.36 9.51
C GLU A 301 -38.48 5.43 8.64
N ARG A 302 -37.96 5.06 7.46
CA ARG A 302 -37.27 5.97 6.53
C ARG A 302 -36.08 6.67 7.18
N ARG A 303 -35.29 5.91 7.93
CA ARG A 303 -34.00 6.38 8.47
C ARG A 303 -33.16 6.87 7.30
N MET A 304 -32.66 8.10 7.43
CA MET A 304 -31.79 8.71 6.46
C MET A 304 -30.33 8.38 6.80
N PHE A 305 -29.59 7.90 5.82
CA PHE A 305 -28.17 7.58 5.94
C PHE A 305 -27.35 8.62 5.20
N LEU A 306 -26.28 9.13 5.81
CA LEU A 306 -25.34 10.09 5.19
C LEU A 306 -26.01 11.35 4.62
N ASN A 307 -27.18 11.74 5.14
CA ASN A 307 -28.05 12.78 4.57
C ASN A 307 -28.49 12.54 3.11
N ASN A 308 -28.44 11.28 2.66
CA ASN A 308 -28.82 10.84 1.32
C ASN A 308 -28.17 11.69 0.20
N PRO A 309 -26.83 11.61 0.05
CA PRO A 309 -26.09 12.51 -0.81
C PRO A 309 -26.43 12.30 -2.28
N THR A 310 -26.13 13.28 -3.13
CA THR A 310 -25.98 13.09 -4.57
C THR A 310 -24.50 13.12 -4.91
N PHE A 311 -24.04 12.24 -5.80
CA PHE A 311 -22.63 12.21 -6.22
C PHE A 311 -22.51 12.69 -7.65
N ASP A 312 -22.19 13.98 -7.82
CA ASP A 312 -22.09 14.65 -9.12
C ASP A 312 -21.06 14.02 -10.07
N TRP A 313 -20.08 13.29 -9.54
CA TRP A 313 -19.12 12.49 -10.29
C TRP A 313 -19.68 11.18 -10.84
N ALA A 314 -20.86 10.71 -10.41
CA ALA A 314 -21.46 9.47 -10.88
C ALA A 314 -22.14 9.64 -12.26
N THR A 315 -21.30 9.89 -13.27
CA THR A 315 -21.69 10.24 -14.65
C THR A 315 -21.23 9.18 -15.64
N LYS A 316 -21.76 9.22 -16.87
CA LYS A 316 -21.26 8.34 -17.96
C LYS A 316 -19.79 8.56 -18.27
N ALA A 317 -19.30 9.80 -18.13
CA ALA A 317 -17.90 10.13 -18.33
C ALA A 317 -16.96 9.39 -17.36
N ASN A 318 -17.46 9.08 -16.16
CA ASN A 318 -16.73 8.37 -15.12
C ASN A 318 -17.10 6.87 -15.02
N GLY A 319 -17.82 6.34 -16.02
CA GLY A 319 -18.13 4.92 -16.18
C GLY A 319 -19.50 4.47 -15.68
N TRP A 320 -20.37 5.36 -15.21
CA TRP A 320 -21.74 4.98 -14.88
C TRP A 320 -22.57 4.71 -16.14
N THR A 321 -23.56 3.84 -16.01
CA THR A 321 -24.49 3.54 -17.12
C THR A 321 -25.42 4.71 -17.45
N SER A 322 -25.60 5.66 -16.52
CA SER A 322 -26.48 6.83 -16.67
C SER A 322 -26.03 8.01 -15.79
N GLU A 323 -26.65 9.19 -16.01
CA GLU A 323 -26.47 10.40 -15.19
C GLU A 323 -27.37 10.43 -13.94
N ARG A 324 -28.10 9.33 -13.68
CA ARG A 324 -29.13 9.28 -12.63
C ARG A 324 -28.54 9.68 -11.28
N TRP A 325 -27.41 9.10 -10.92
CA TRP A 325 -26.84 9.24 -9.57
C TRP A 325 -26.07 10.55 -9.34
N ALA A 326 -25.76 11.27 -10.43
CA ALA A 326 -25.32 12.66 -10.36
C ALA A 326 -26.43 13.65 -9.95
N THR A 327 -27.70 13.25 -10.06
CA THR A 327 -28.86 14.14 -9.84
C THR A 327 -29.95 13.56 -8.93
N THR A 328 -29.86 12.28 -8.60
CA THR A 328 -30.79 11.55 -7.75
C THR A 328 -30.08 11.16 -6.47
N PRO A 329 -30.69 11.38 -5.28
CA PRO A 329 -30.10 10.97 -4.02
C PRO A 329 -29.71 9.49 -4.02
N TRP A 330 -28.55 9.17 -3.45
CA TRP A 330 -27.88 7.89 -3.60
C TRP A 330 -28.70 6.70 -3.08
N PHE A 331 -29.52 6.92 -2.06
CA PHE A 331 -30.43 5.94 -1.45
C PHE A 331 -31.90 6.16 -1.82
N ALA A 332 -32.19 6.89 -2.91
CA ALA A 332 -33.57 7.25 -3.29
C ALA A 332 -34.45 6.04 -3.64
N ASP A 333 -33.85 4.93 -4.06
CA ASP A 333 -34.57 3.74 -4.51
C ASP A 333 -34.89 2.76 -3.36
N ASP A 334 -34.49 3.07 -2.12
CA ASP A 334 -34.87 2.31 -0.93
C ASP A 334 -36.40 2.15 -0.86
N PRO A 335 -36.95 0.92 -0.86
CA PRO A 335 -38.39 0.68 -0.85
C PRO A 335 -39.03 1.01 0.50
N TYR A 336 -38.22 1.29 1.53
CA TYR A 336 -38.66 1.48 2.92
C TYR A 336 -39.48 0.31 3.45
N GLY A 337 -39.07 -0.91 3.05
CA GLY A 337 -39.71 -2.15 3.41
C GLY A 337 -38.98 -2.89 4.53
N THR A 338 -39.06 -4.21 4.48
CA THR A 338 -38.40 -5.15 5.40
C THR A 338 -37.81 -6.32 4.62
N VAL A 339 -36.99 -7.15 5.26
CA VAL A 339 -36.54 -8.43 4.68
C VAL A 339 -37.71 -9.27 4.16
N ALA A 340 -38.87 -9.23 4.82
CA ALA A 340 -40.04 -10.02 4.43
C ALA A 340 -40.75 -9.49 3.18
N SER A 341 -40.77 -8.18 2.96
CA SER A 341 -41.42 -7.55 1.79
C SER A 341 -40.46 -7.33 0.63
N ASP A 342 -39.20 -7.01 0.93
CA ASP A 342 -38.18 -6.56 -0.01
C ASP A 342 -36.84 -7.25 0.28
N PRO A 343 -36.78 -8.59 0.23
CA PRO A 343 -35.60 -9.36 0.65
C PRO A 343 -34.31 -9.02 -0.09
N ALA A 344 -34.39 -8.61 -1.36
CA ALA A 344 -33.24 -8.22 -2.17
C ALA A 344 -32.50 -6.96 -1.63
N TRP A 345 -33.17 -6.16 -0.79
CA TRP A 345 -32.67 -4.86 -0.31
C TRP A 345 -32.01 -4.91 1.07
N TYR A 346 -32.35 -5.90 1.90
CA TYR A 346 -32.01 -5.90 3.32
C TYR A 346 -31.55 -7.29 3.76
N PHE A 347 -30.30 -7.45 4.21
CA PHE A 347 -29.73 -8.77 4.50
C PHE A 347 -29.41 -9.01 5.98
N GLY A 348 -29.91 -8.16 6.89
CA GLY A 348 -29.53 -8.17 8.30
C GLY A 348 -29.86 -9.48 9.03
N ASP A 349 -30.77 -10.29 8.48
CA ASP A 349 -31.14 -11.61 8.99
C ASP A 349 -30.10 -12.71 8.66
N LEU A 350 -29.19 -12.46 7.71
CA LEU A 350 -28.11 -13.38 7.34
C LEU A 350 -26.84 -13.18 8.19
N VAL A 351 -26.67 -11.98 8.78
CA VAL A 351 -25.49 -11.65 9.62
C VAL A 351 -25.27 -12.63 10.78
N PRO A 352 -26.30 -13.00 11.58
CA PRO A 352 -26.10 -13.95 12.67
C PRO A 352 -25.61 -15.33 12.21
N GLN A 353 -25.96 -15.75 10.99
CA GLN A 353 -25.54 -17.05 10.45
C GLN A 353 -24.03 -17.04 10.15
N LEU A 354 -23.54 -15.97 9.53
CA LEU A 354 -22.11 -15.78 9.26
C LEU A 354 -21.30 -15.75 10.55
N LEU A 355 -21.74 -14.95 11.54
CA LEU A 355 -21.07 -14.83 12.83
C LEU A 355 -21.06 -16.17 13.60
N ALA A 356 -22.18 -16.90 13.61
CA ALA A 356 -22.28 -18.19 14.28
C ALA A 356 -21.37 -19.26 13.65
N ALA A 357 -21.14 -19.18 12.34
CA ALA A 357 -20.18 -20.04 11.63
C ALA A 357 -18.73 -19.56 11.73
N GLY A 358 -18.46 -18.46 12.46
CA GLY A 358 -17.12 -17.94 12.68
C GLY A 358 -16.52 -17.21 11.48
N HIS A 359 -17.33 -16.87 10.48
CA HIS A 359 -16.90 -16.06 9.35
C HIS A 359 -16.66 -14.61 9.78
N GLU A 360 -15.77 -13.95 9.06
CA GLU A 360 -15.47 -12.55 9.25
C GLU A 360 -16.39 -11.69 8.38
N ILE A 361 -16.78 -10.52 8.88
CA ILE A 361 -17.46 -9.48 8.11
C ILE A 361 -16.62 -8.20 8.17
N GLN A 362 -16.29 -7.63 7.02
CA GLN A 362 -15.48 -6.42 6.87
C GLN A 362 -16.16 -5.42 5.93
N SER A 363 -15.60 -4.22 5.78
CA SER A 363 -16.27 -3.15 5.05
C SER A 363 -16.08 -3.24 3.54
N HIS A 364 -17.19 -3.10 2.82
CA HIS A 364 -17.22 -2.75 1.40
C HIS A 364 -17.79 -1.33 1.22
N THR A 365 -17.55 -0.46 2.21
CA THR A 365 -18.17 0.87 2.42
C THR A 365 -19.68 0.81 2.72
N PHE A 366 -20.24 1.82 3.37
CA PHE A 366 -21.69 1.91 3.57
C PHE A 366 -22.40 2.10 2.22
N SER A 367 -21.92 3.07 1.45
CA SER A 367 -22.59 3.57 0.24
C SER A 367 -22.27 2.78 -1.02
N HIS A 368 -21.22 1.96 -1.01
CA HIS A 368 -20.64 1.40 -2.24
C HIS A 368 -20.26 2.52 -3.22
N PHE A 369 -19.53 3.54 -2.74
CA PHE A 369 -19.09 4.64 -3.62
C PHE A 369 -17.76 4.31 -4.31
N PHE A 370 -17.38 5.12 -5.29
CA PHE A 370 -16.06 5.04 -5.90
C PHE A 370 -15.04 5.83 -5.08
N GLY A 371 -14.09 5.12 -4.47
CA GLY A 371 -13.19 5.63 -3.44
C GLY A 371 -12.38 6.86 -3.85
N GLY A 372 -11.83 6.88 -5.06
CA GLY A 372 -11.01 8.00 -5.54
C GLY A 372 -11.78 9.22 -6.06
N TYR A 373 -13.11 9.26 -5.93
CA TYR A 373 -13.90 10.46 -6.27
C TYR A 373 -14.53 11.16 -5.06
N VAL A 374 -14.40 10.58 -3.87
CA VAL A 374 -14.96 11.15 -2.65
C VAL A 374 -13.86 11.79 -1.82
N ASP A 375 -14.22 12.78 -1.02
CA ASP A 375 -13.30 13.48 -0.12
C ASP A 375 -13.19 12.78 1.25
N ALA A 376 -12.25 13.25 2.06
CA ALA A 376 -11.99 12.71 3.38
C ALA A 376 -13.22 12.79 4.30
N ALA A 377 -14.04 13.84 4.18
CA ALA A 377 -15.24 13.98 5.00
C ALA A 377 -16.29 12.92 4.65
N THR A 378 -16.45 12.62 3.36
CA THR A 378 -17.35 11.57 2.89
C THR A 378 -16.86 10.19 3.30
N TRP A 379 -15.55 9.92 3.17
CA TRP A 379 -14.92 8.69 3.70
C TRP A 379 -15.19 8.50 5.19
N GLN A 380 -14.98 9.55 5.98
CA GLN A 380 -15.22 9.51 7.42
C GLN A 380 -16.68 9.19 7.73
N ALA A 381 -17.62 9.95 7.16
CA ALA A 381 -19.04 9.78 7.44
C ALA A 381 -19.53 8.38 7.04
N ASP A 382 -19.06 7.86 5.90
CA ASP A 382 -19.42 6.54 5.39
C ASP A 382 -18.94 5.41 6.30
N LEU A 383 -17.67 5.43 6.71
CA LEU A 383 -17.12 4.41 7.62
C LEU A 383 -17.77 4.48 9.01
N GLU A 384 -17.99 5.68 9.55
CA GLU A 384 -18.73 5.85 10.81
C GLU A 384 -20.16 5.32 10.72
N THR A 385 -20.84 5.55 9.59
CA THR A 385 -22.20 5.03 9.37
C THR A 385 -22.20 3.52 9.19
N TRP A 386 -21.21 2.97 8.48
CA TRP A 386 -21.02 1.52 8.35
C TRP A 386 -20.85 0.88 9.72
N ASP A 387 -19.92 1.37 10.54
CA ASP A 387 -19.62 0.84 11.87
C ASP A 387 -20.85 0.92 12.78
N ALA A 388 -21.56 2.05 12.76
CA ALA A 388 -22.75 2.24 13.59
C ALA A 388 -23.85 1.22 13.29
N VAL A 389 -24.14 0.98 12.00
CA VAL A 389 -25.18 0.03 11.61
C VAL A 389 -24.70 -1.42 11.75
N ALA A 390 -23.43 -1.71 11.49
CA ALA A 390 -22.83 -3.02 11.74
C ALA A 390 -22.92 -3.42 13.22
N ALA A 391 -22.70 -2.48 14.14
CA ALA A 391 -22.79 -2.71 15.58
C ALA A 391 -24.20 -3.14 16.03
N GLU A 392 -25.27 -2.67 15.36
CA GLU A 392 -26.65 -3.10 15.62
C GLU A 392 -26.86 -4.61 15.38
N ARG A 393 -25.94 -5.27 14.66
CA ARG A 393 -25.93 -6.72 14.40
C ARG A 393 -24.79 -7.45 15.09
N GLY A 394 -24.08 -6.79 16.00
CA GLY A 394 -22.97 -7.39 16.76
C GLY A 394 -21.70 -7.60 15.93
N VAL A 395 -21.57 -6.89 14.80
CA VAL A 395 -20.34 -6.89 14.00
C VAL A 395 -19.42 -5.78 14.55
N PRO A 396 -18.14 -6.09 14.85
CA PRO A 396 -17.20 -5.09 15.33
C PRO A 396 -16.86 -4.06 14.25
N PRO A 397 -16.25 -2.91 14.63
CA PRO A 397 -15.77 -1.93 13.66
C PRO A 397 -14.89 -2.56 12.58
N ALA A 398 -14.99 -2.03 11.36
CA ALA A 398 -14.21 -2.52 10.24
C ALA A 398 -12.72 -2.33 10.48
N ARG A 399 -11.94 -3.31 10.02
CA ARG A 399 -10.47 -3.30 10.05
C ARG A 399 -9.88 -3.48 8.67
N ALA A 400 -10.68 -3.96 7.73
CA ALA A 400 -10.30 -4.10 6.34
C ALA A 400 -11.36 -3.51 5.39
N ILE A 401 -10.89 -3.03 4.23
CA ILE A 401 -11.74 -2.58 3.14
C ILE A 401 -11.41 -3.37 1.87
N ALA A 402 -12.45 -3.90 1.22
CA ALA A 402 -12.39 -4.17 -0.21
C ALA A 402 -12.96 -2.95 -0.93
N PHE A 403 -12.23 -2.32 -1.86
CA PHE A 403 -12.74 -1.16 -2.58
C PHE A 403 -13.82 -1.57 -3.60
N PRO A 404 -15.03 -0.98 -3.54
CA PRO A 404 -16.04 -1.13 -4.59
C PRO A 404 -15.44 -0.84 -5.97
N TRP A 405 -15.74 -1.66 -6.98
CA TRP A 405 -15.28 -1.45 -8.37
C TRP A 405 -13.76 -1.30 -8.57
N SER A 406 -12.95 -1.85 -7.67
CA SER A 406 -11.51 -1.62 -7.64
C SER A 406 -11.14 -0.13 -7.59
N SER A 407 -11.96 0.67 -6.92
CA SER A 407 -11.96 2.14 -6.98
C SER A 407 -10.88 2.83 -6.16
N SER A 408 -9.76 2.14 -5.90
CA SER A 408 -8.67 2.74 -5.15
C SER A 408 -7.90 3.81 -5.91
N SER A 409 -8.14 3.95 -7.23
CA SER A 409 -7.50 4.96 -8.08
C SER A 409 -8.03 6.36 -7.78
N GLY A 410 -7.15 7.28 -7.45
CA GLY A 410 -7.47 8.68 -7.13
C GLY A 410 -7.61 8.97 -5.64
N ILE A 411 -7.31 8.00 -4.76
CA ILE A 411 -7.38 8.22 -3.31
C ILE A 411 -6.24 9.16 -2.86
N SER A 412 -6.62 10.25 -2.22
CA SER A 412 -5.67 11.25 -1.72
C SER A 412 -4.97 10.80 -0.43
N ASP A 413 -3.86 11.47 -0.09
CA ASP A 413 -3.15 11.21 1.18
C ASP A 413 -4.06 11.47 2.40
N SER A 414 -4.94 12.48 2.34
CA SER A 414 -5.89 12.76 3.42
C SER A 414 -7.02 11.72 3.56
N ASP A 415 -7.39 11.07 2.47
CA ASP A 415 -8.40 10.00 2.49
C ASP A 415 -7.81 8.75 3.15
N TRP A 416 -6.55 8.41 2.82
CA TRP A 416 -5.82 7.34 3.50
C TRP A 416 -5.66 7.60 5.00
N ASP A 417 -5.37 8.83 5.41
CA ASP A 417 -5.35 9.21 6.84
C ASP A 417 -6.71 9.01 7.52
N THR A 418 -7.79 9.24 6.79
CA THR A 418 -9.15 9.06 7.31
C THR A 418 -9.48 7.60 7.51
N MET A 419 -9.13 6.73 6.55
CA MET A 419 -9.28 5.28 6.72
C MET A 419 -8.44 4.75 7.89
N GLU A 420 -7.20 5.23 8.00
CA GLU A 420 -6.31 4.87 9.12
C GLU A 420 -6.94 5.23 10.47
N ARG A 421 -7.44 6.48 10.61
CA ARG A 421 -8.11 6.95 11.83
C ARG A 421 -9.39 6.17 12.15
N ALA A 422 -10.09 5.68 11.13
CA ALA A 422 -11.25 4.80 11.28
C ALA A 422 -10.88 3.38 11.72
N GLY A 423 -9.59 3.04 11.84
CA GLY A 423 -9.13 1.74 12.30
C GLY A 423 -8.87 0.72 11.18
N ILE A 424 -8.89 1.17 9.91
CA ILE A 424 -8.54 0.32 8.78
C ILE A 424 -7.04 0.04 8.78
N VAL A 425 -6.69 -1.24 8.73
CA VAL A 425 -5.31 -1.73 8.76
C VAL A 425 -4.95 -2.59 7.54
N ALA A 426 -5.94 -2.93 6.71
CA ALA A 426 -5.74 -3.74 5.52
C ALA A 426 -6.70 -3.35 4.39
N VAL A 427 -6.24 -3.41 3.14
CA VAL A 427 -7.05 -3.11 1.96
C VAL A 427 -6.81 -4.11 0.82
N THR A 428 -7.86 -4.35 0.02
CA THR A 428 -7.85 -5.20 -1.18
C THR A 428 -8.81 -4.64 -2.25
N ARG A 429 -8.90 -5.29 -3.43
CA ARG A 429 -9.54 -4.76 -4.65
C ARG A 429 -8.92 -3.43 -5.05
N LEU A 430 -7.59 -3.35 -5.10
CA LEU A 430 -6.95 -2.13 -5.55
C LEU A 430 -7.12 -1.96 -7.06
N SER A 431 -6.95 -0.73 -7.54
CA SER A 431 -7.04 -0.40 -8.96
C SER A 431 -6.08 -1.23 -9.80
N ASP A 432 -6.56 -1.72 -10.93
CA ASP A 432 -5.77 -2.46 -11.93
C ASP A 432 -5.05 -1.55 -12.94
N GLN A 433 -5.40 -0.24 -12.99
CA GLN A 433 -4.72 0.74 -13.82
C GLN A 433 -3.23 0.84 -13.45
N ALA A 434 -2.36 0.78 -14.46
CA ALA A 434 -0.93 0.58 -14.28
C ALA A 434 -0.24 1.53 -13.27
N GLN A 435 -0.65 2.80 -13.23
CA GLN A 435 -0.07 3.81 -12.32
C GLN A 435 -0.50 3.68 -10.86
N TYR A 436 -1.60 2.97 -10.60
CA TYR A 436 -2.17 2.75 -9.26
C TYR A 436 -2.04 1.28 -8.81
N ASN A 437 -1.65 0.39 -9.73
CA ASN A 437 -1.66 -1.05 -9.50
C ASN A 437 -0.42 -1.51 -8.73
N LEU A 438 -0.62 -1.76 -7.43
CA LEU A 438 0.40 -2.29 -6.53
C LEU A 438 0.72 -3.78 -6.79
N PHE A 439 -0.15 -4.49 -7.49
CA PHE A 439 -0.09 -5.94 -7.72
C PHE A 439 -0.31 -6.29 -9.20
N PRO A 440 0.62 -5.88 -10.09
CA PRO A 440 0.49 -6.19 -11.51
C PRO A 440 0.44 -7.70 -11.76
N VAL A 441 -0.34 -8.08 -12.76
CA VAL A 441 -0.39 -9.46 -13.25
C VAL A 441 0.68 -9.68 -14.32
N ASP A 442 1.24 -10.88 -14.37
CA ASP A 442 2.15 -11.31 -15.43
C ASP A 442 1.40 -11.66 -16.72
N GLU A 443 2.15 -12.07 -17.75
CA GLU A 443 1.61 -12.49 -19.05
C GLU A 443 0.63 -13.67 -18.97
N SER A 444 0.67 -14.46 -17.89
CA SER A 444 -0.25 -15.58 -17.64
C SER A 444 -1.51 -15.15 -16.88
N GLY A 445 -1.64 -13.86 -16.54
CA GLY A 445 -2.75 -13.32 -15.75
C GLY A 445 -2.69 -13.71 -14.28
N LEU A 446 -1.50 -14.06 -13.77
CA LEU A 446 -1.24 -14.36 -12.36
C LEU A 446 -0.61 -13.13 -11.70
N VAL A 447 -1.00 -12.82 -10.46
CA VAL A 447 -0.36 -11.75 -9.68
C VAL A 447 1.12 -12.08 -9.53
N ALA A 448 1.98 -11.13 -9.92
CA ALA A 448 3.43 -11.34 -9.95
C ALA A 448 4.02 -11.48 -8.55
N GLU A 449 3.58 -10.62 -7.62
CA GLU A 449 4.03 -10.61 -6.23
C GLU A 449 2.86 -10.95 -5.29
N SER A 450 2.85 -12.19 -4.81
CA SER A 450 1.80 -12.72 -3.94
C SER A 450 2.12 -12.41 -2.48
N ARG A 451 2.34 -11.15 -2.09
CA ARG A 451 2.57 -10.78 -0.68
C ARG A 451 1.89 -9.45 -0.41
N CYS A 452 1.25 -9.29 0.76
CA CYS A 452 0.83 -7.97 1.17
C CYS A 452 2.06 -7.07 1.33
N ARG A 453 1.91 -5.80 0.99
CA ARG A 453 2.93 -4.78 1.19
C ARG A 453 2.35 -3.62 1.97
N TRP A 454 3.21 -2.89 2.65
CA TRP A 454 2.81 -1.61 3.20
C TRP A 454 2.30 -0.70 2.10
N LEU A 455 1.13 -0.12 2.34
CA LEU A 455 0.62 0.95 1.51
C LEU A 455 1.58 2.14 1.65
N PRO A 456 2.08 2.72 0.54
CA PRO A 456 2.98 3.87 0.60
C PRO A 456 2.43 4.99 1.48
N GLY A 457 3.28 5.57 2.34
CA GLY A 457 2.88 6.61 3.29
C GLY A 457 2.31 6.08 4.61
N ARG A 458 2.01 4.77 4.68
CA ARG A 458 1.31 4.06 5.76
C ARG A 458 2.07 2.82 6.24
N GLU A 459 3.39 2.81 6.10
CA GLU A 459 4.26 1.76 6.66
C GLU A 459 3.98 1.57 8.17
N GLY A 460 3.83 0.31 8.60
CA GLY A 460 3.42 -0.05 9.97
C GLY A 460 1.91 0.02 10.24
N ARG A 461 1.13 0.67 9.35
CA ARG A 461 -0.26 1.07 9.64
C ARG A 461 -1.28 0.39 8.74
N ILE A 462 -1.10 0.43 7.41
CA ILE A 462 -2.03 -0.18 6.44
C ILE A 462 -1.28 -1.13 5.49
N LEU A 463 -1.75 -2.38 5.40
CA LEU A 463 -1.31 -3.33 4.38
C LEU A 463 -2.23 -3.32 3.16
N ALA A 464 -1.66 -3.21 1.97
CA ALA A 464 -2.33 -3.56 0.73
C ALA A 464 -2.07 -5.05 0.44
N CYS A 465 -3.09 -5.82 0.06
CA CYS A 465 -2.96 -7.26 -0.20
C CYS A 465 -3.42 -7.64 -1.62
N PRO A 466 -2.70 -8.56 -2.29
CA PRO A 466 -3.02 -9.02 -3.62
C PRO A 466 -4.28 -9.88 -3.64
N ASP A 467 -5.06 -9.76 -4.71
CA ASP A 467 -6.28 -10.54 -4.92
C ASP A 467 -6.36 -11.21 -6.29
N PHE A 468 -7.22 -12.21 -6.39
CA PHE A 468 -7.49 -12.98 -7.59
C PHE A 468 -8.98 -13.30 -7.72
N TYR A 469 -9.62 -12.72 -8.75
CA TYR A 469 -11.03 -12.95 -9.04
C TYR A 469 -11.27 -14.35 -9.65
N LEU A 470 -11.97 -15.20 -8.90
CA LEU A 470 -12.29 -16.59 -9.26
C LEU A 470 -13.57 -16.69 -10.09
N LYS A 471 -13.41 -17.07 -11.35
CA LYS A 471 -14.48 -17.51 -12.26
C LYS A 471 -14.28 -18.98 -12.63
N PRO A 472 -15.31 -19.71 -13.12
CA PRO A 472 -15.18 -21.13 -13.43
C PRO A 472 -14.02 -21.41 -14.41
N GLU A 473 -13.88 -20.59 -15.44
CA GLU A 473 -12.83 -20.69 -16.46
C GLU A 473 -11.43 -20.34 -15.95
N ARG A 474 -11.32 -19.75 -14.75
CA ARG A 474 -10.05 -19.36 -14.11
C ARG A 474 -9.69 -20.27 -12.92
N ALA A 475 -10.43 -21.36 -12.67
CA ALA A 475 -10.14 -22.25 -11.54
C ALA A 475 -8.69 -22.78 -11.56
N ASP A 476 -8.19 -23.24 -12.70
CA ASP A 476 -6.81 -23.71 -12.83
C ASP A 476 -5.77 -22.59 -12.62
N LEU A 477 -6.11 -21.34 -12.97
CA LEU A 477 -5.26 -20.18 -12.69
C LEU A 477 -5.23 -19.87 -11.19
N ALA A 478 -6.37 -19.93 -10.49
CA ALA A 478 -6.42 -19.75 -9.04
C ALA A 478 -5.56 -20.79 -8.31
N MET A 479 -5.60 -22.04 -8.77
CA MET A 479 -4.74 -23.12 -8.25
C MET A 479 -3.26 -22.78 -8.44
N ARG A 480 -2.86 -22.33 -9.65
CA ARG A 480 -1.47 -21.89 -9.91
C ARG A 480 -1.08 -20.64 -9.11
N GLN A 481 -2.03 -19.76 -8.83
CA GLN A 481 -1.80 -18.60 -7.97
C GLN A 481 -1.48 -19.03 -6.53
N ILE A 482 -2.17 -20.03 -6.00
CA ILE A 482 -1.87 -20.63 -4.69
C ILE A 482 -0.47 -21.23 -4.69
N GLU A 483 -0.08 -21.98 -5.73
CA GLU A 483 1.30 -22.52 -5.84
C GLU A 483 2.35 -21.42 -5.85
N ARG A 484 2.06 -20.29 -6.53
CA ARG A 484 2.96 -19.14 -6.54
C ARG A 484 3.10 -18.51 -5.16
N ALA A 485 1.99 -18.35 -4.42
CA ALA A 485 2.05 -17.88 -3.05
C ALA A 485 2.91 -18.82 -2.17
N ILE A 486 2.76 -20.14 -2.30
CA ILE A 486 3.59 -21.13 -1.59
C ILE A 486 5.07 -21.00 -1.95
N ALA A 487 5.37 -20.83 -3.23
CA ALA A 487 6.74 -20.67 -3.72
C ALA A 487 7.40 -19.38 -3.19
N GLN A 488 6.63 -18.29 -3.09
CA GLN A 488 7.10 -16.97 -2.67
C GLN A 488 7.09 -16.75 -1.14
N GLY A 489 6.54 -17.67 -0.35
CA GLY A 489 6.37 -17.41 1.08
C GLY A 489 5.20 -16.46 1.38
N GLY A 490 4.24 -16.35 0.47
CA GLY A 490 3.33 -15.21 0.34
C GLY A 490 1.88 -15.46 0.73
N MET A 491 0.98 -14.56 0.33
CA MET A 491 -0.47 -14.74 0.46
C MET A 491 -1.23 -14.37 -0.82
N ILE A 492 -2.44 -14.89 -0.94
CA ILE A 492 -3.39 -14.46 -1.97
C ILE A 492 -4.83 -14.44 -1.42
N ASP A 493 -5.58 -13.39 -1.75
CA ASP A 493 -7.03 -13.32 -1.56
C ASP A 493 -7.77 -13.85 -2.81
N ILE A 494 -8.47 -14.98 -2.70
CA ILE A 494 -9.31 -15.54 -3.76
C ILE A 494 -10.75 -15.07 -3.54
N TRP A 495 -11.34 -14.41 -4.54
CA TRP A 495 -12.61 -13.72 -4.36
C TRP A 495 -13.63 -13.87 -5.48
N ALA A 496 -14.90 -13.58 -5.18
CA ALA A 496 -16.00 -13.35 -6.13
C ALA A 496 -17.16 -12.62 -5.42
N HIS A 497 -18.26 -12.35 -6.12
CA HIS A 497 -19.52 -11.97 -5.47
C HIS A 497 -20.29 -13.22 -5.06
N THR A 498 -20.98 -13.18 -3.91
CA THR A 498 -21.75 -14.36 -3.48
C THR A 498 -22.85 -14.74 -4.48
N GLU A 499 -23.41 -13.78 -5.23
CA GLU A 499 -24.42 -14.07 -6.26
C GLU A 499 -23.92 -14.98 -7.40
N GLU A 500 -22.61 -15.01 -7.63
CA GLU A 500 -22.00 -15.84 -8.66
C GLU A 500 -21.96 -17.30 -8.22
N VAL A 501 -21.81 -17.56 -6.92
CA VAL A 501 -21.68 -18.90 -6.32
C VAL A 501 -23.06 -19.54 -6.10
N THR A 502 -23.88 -19.48 -7.15
CA THR A 502 -25.22 -20.09 -7.22
C THR A 502 -25.31 -21.08 -8.39
N SER A 503 -24.47 -20.93 -9.42
CA SER A 503 -24.44 -21.87 -10.55
C SER A 503 -23.63 -23.15 -10.24
N PRO A 504 -24.01 -24.32 -10.80
CA PRO A 504 -23.25 -25.55 -10.60
C PRO A 504 -21.77 -25.44 -10.99
N ALA A 505 -21.45 -24.68 -12.04
CA ALA A 505 -20.07 -24.47 -12.49
C ALA A 505 -19.26 -23.66 -11.48
N GLN A 506 -19.83 -22.58 -10.94
CA GLN A 506 -19.13 -21.75 -9.94
C GLN A 506 -19.01 -22.49 -8.61
N ILE A 507 -20.04 -23.22 -8.19
CA ILE A 507 -19.98 -24.09 -6.99
C ILE A 507 -18.85 -25.13 -7.13
N ALA A 508 -18.74 -25.77 -8.29
CA ALA A 508 -17.68 -26.75 -8.55
C ALA A 508 -16.28 -26.11 -8.52
N ALA A 509 -16.11 -24.95 -9.14
CA ALA A 509 -14.85 -24.21 -9.14
C ALA A 509 -14.42 -23.79 -7.72
N TRP A 510 -15.34 -23.20 -6.95
CA TRP A 510 -15.07 -22.83 -5.56
C TRP A 510 -14.76 -24.03 -4.69
N THR A 511 -15.55 -25.11 -4.81
CA THR A 511 -15.27 -26.35 -4.07
C THR A 511 -13.87 -26.89 -4.37
N GLN A 512 -13.46 -26.89 -5.63
CA GLN A 512 -12.13 -27.35 -6.04
C GLN A 512 -11.00 -26.50 -5.45
N VAL A 513 -11.11 -25.16 -5.54
CA VAL A 513 -10.06 -24.24 -5.06
C VAL A 513 -10.00 -24.22 -3.53
N VAL A 514 -11.15 -24.21 -2.85
CA VAL A 514 -11.22 -24.29 -1.38
C VAL A 514 -10.59 -25.58 -0.88
N ARG A 515 -10.96 -26.72 -1.48
CA ARG A 515 -10.38 -28.01 -1.13
C ARG A 515 -8.85 -28.01 -1.29
N ARG A 516 -8.34 -27.50 -2.41
CA ARG A 516 -6.89 -27.43 -2.65
C ARG A 516 -6.17 -26.67 -1.55
N ALA A 517 -6.69 -25.52 -1.13
CA ALA A 517 -6.06 -24.71 -0.11
C ALA A 517 -6.17 -25.36 1.28
N ALA A 518 -7.35 -25.91 1.62
CA ALA A 518 -7.61 -26.51 2.92
C ALA A 518 -6.85 -27.83 3.15
N ASP A 519 -6.75 -28.69 2.12
CA ASP A 519 -6.07 -29.99 2.21
C ASP A 519 -4.52 -29.87 2.22
N ASP A 520 -3.95 -28.69 1.94
CA ASP A 520 -2.50 -28.51 1.83
C ASP A 520 -1.86 -28.08 3.16
N PRO A 521 -0.99 -28.91 3.75
CA PRO A 521 -0.31 -28.58 5.00
C PRO A 521 0.66 -27.40 4.88
N ALA A 522 0.98 -26.92 3.68
CA ALA A 522 1.80 -25.72 3.47
C ALA A 522 0.99 -24.41 3.49
N VAL A 523 -0.35 -24.48 3.43
CA VAL A 523 -1.22 -23.29 3.29
C VAL A 523 -1.94 -23.00 4.59
N TRP A 524 -1.88 -21.77 5.08
CA TRP A 524 -2.73 -21.28 6.16
C TRP A 524 -3.98 -20.62 5.58
N VAL A 525 -5.14 -21.25 5.73
CA VAL A 525 -6.42 -20.64 5.33
C VAL A 525 -6.99 -19.87 6.51
N ALA A 526 -7.25 -18.58 6.34
CA ALA A 526 -7.77 -17.71 7.40
C ALA A 526 -8.55 -16.51 6.83
N PRO A 527 -9.38 -15.85 7.66
CA PRO A 527 -9.98 -14.56 7.31
C PRO A 527 -8.93 -13.51 6.92
N PHE A 528 -9.31 -12.62 6.01
CA PHE A 528 -8.44 -11.62 5.41
C PHE A 528 -7.76 -10.73 6.46
N SER A 529 -8.51 -10.15 7.40
CA SER A 529 -7.88 -9.24 8.39
C SER A 529 -6.97 -9.99 9.36
N GLN A 530 -7.24 -11.27 9.62
CA GLN A 530 -6.38 -12.13 10.45
C GLN A 530 -5.03 -12.38 9.77
N ILE A 531 -5.01 -12.60 8.46
CA ILE A 531 -3.76 -12.74 7.69
C ILE A 531 -2.96 -11.44 7.72
N ALA A 532 -3.64 -10.31 7.49
CA ALA A 532 -2.99 -8.99 7.52
C ALA A 532 -2.40 -8.68 8.91
N ASP A 533 -3.17 -8.91 9.98
CA ASP A 533 -2.71 -8.74 11.35
C ASP A 533 -1.50 -9.58 11.69
N TRP A 534 -1.52 -10.86 11.30
CA TRP A 534 -0.39 -11.74 11.51
C TRP A 534 0.87 -11.18 10.84
N GLN A 535 0.78 -10.75 9.58
CA GLN A 535 1.91 -10.17 8.88
C GLN A 535 2.41 -8.90 9.59
N ARG A 536 1.52 -8.01 10.03
CA ARG A 536 1.89 -6.80 10.80
C ARG A 536 2.55 -7.13 12.13
N GLY A 537 2.11 -8.20 12.79
CA GLY A 537 2.67 -8.67 14.06
C GLY A 537 4.07 -9.27 13.88
N VAL A 538 4.24 -10.12 12.88
CA VAL A 538 5.54 -10.74 12.52
C VAL A 538 6.59 -9.69 12.18
N GLU A 539 6.23 -8.65 11.44
CA GLU A 539 7.18 -7.57 11.09
C GLU A 539 7.63 -6.71 12.30
N GLN A 540 6.97 -6.86 13.44
CA GLN A 540 7.34 -6.23 14.72
C GLN A 540 8.11 -7.19 15.66
N VAL A 541 8.42 -8.41 15.21
CA VAL A 541 9.28 -9.32 15.96
C VAL A 541 10.74 -8.91 15.77
N GLN A 542 11.45 -8.73 16.87
CA GLN A 542 12.89 -8.46 16.88
C GLN A 542 13.65 -9.67 17.40
N ILE A 543 14.78 -9.98 16.76
CA ILE A 543 15.71 -11.02 17.19
C ILE A 543 17.08 -10.38 17.36
N ASP A 544 17.55 -10.33 18.60
CA ASP A 544 18.85 -9.77 18.96
C ASP A 544 19.78 -10.87 19.47
N GLN A 545 21.01 -10.91 18.97
CA GLN A 545 22.01 -11.87 19.46
C GLN A 545 22.60 -11.40 20.79
N LEU A 546 22.62 -12.28 21.79
CA LEU A 546 23.20 -12.06 23.10
C LEU A 546 24.68 -12.44 23.14
N THR A 547 25.40 -11.95 24.15
CA THR A 547 26.86 -12.11 24.28
C THR A 547 27.33 -13.54 24.47
N ASP A 548 26.45 -14.44 24.95
CA ASP A 548 26.75 -15.85 25.17
C ASP A 548 26.37 -16.74 23.95
N GLY A 549 25.94 -16.12 22.86
CA GLY A 549 25.52 -16.79 21.62
C GLY A 549 24.06 -17.24 21.61
N SER A 550 23.29 -16.99 22.67
CA SER A 550 21.83 -17.10 22.65
C SER A 550 21.18 -15.89 21.94
N TYR A 551 19.86 -15.91 21.78
CA TYR A 551 19.10 -14.88 21.08
C TYR A 551 17.92 -14.43 21.92
N GLU A 552 17.67 -13.13 21.97
CA GLU A 552 16.49 -12.55 22.56
C GLU A 552 15.45 -12.32 21.47
N VAL A 553 14.30 -12.98 21.58
CA VAL A 553 13.18 -12.83 20.65
C VAL A 553 12.08 -12.02 21.32
N ARG A 554 11.77 -10.84 20.77
CA ARG A 554 10.78 -9.91 21.31
C ARG A 554 9.61 -9.76 20.35
N ASN A 555 8.38 -9.88 20.85
CA ASN A 555 7.18 -9.46 20.13
C ASN A 555 6.81 -8.04 20.56
N LEU A 556 7.09 -7.05 19.72
CA LEU A 556 6.74 -5.65 20.00
C LEU A 556 5.31 -5.30 19.59
N SER A 557 4.59 -6.23 18.96
CA SER A 557 3.22 -6.01 18.53
C SER A 557 2.22 -6.14 19.68
N ALA A 558 1.00 -5.67 19.43
CA ALA A 558 -0.15 -5.86 20.32
C ALA A 558 -0.88 -7.20 20.11
N LEU A 559 -0.33 -8.10 19.27
CA LEU A 559 -0.97 -9.35 18.89
C LEU A 559 -0.22 -10.54 19.50
N ASP A 560 -0.96 -11.55 19.94
CA ASP A 560 -0.38 -12.84 20.31
C ASP A 560 0.01 -13.60 19.03
N LEU A 561 1.27 -14.00 18.93
CA LEU A 561 1.81 -14.75 17.80
C LEU A 561 1.92 -16.23 18.17
N VAL A 562 0.76 -16.90 18.21
CA VAL A 562 0.66 -18.35 18.47
C VAL A 562 1.13 -19.14 17.26
N GLY A 563 2.09 -20.03 17.44
CA GLY A 563 2.73 -20.81 16.39
C GLY A 563 3.71 -20.01 15.53
N LEU A 564 4.31 -18.94 16.06
CA LEU A 564 5.38 -18.20 15.40
C LEU A 564 6.49 -19.16 14.98
N SER A 565 6.83 -19.14 13.69
CA SER A 565 7.79 -20.07 13.13
C SER A 565 9.12 -19.36 12.93
N ILE A 566 10.20 -19.96 13.44
CA ILE A 566 11.55 -19.43 13.33
C ILE A 566 12.42 -20.48 12.63
N GLU A 567 13.02 -20.09 11.51
CA GLU A 567 14.04 -20.87 10.82
C GLU A 567 15.39 -20.68 11.51
N LEU A 568 16.05 -21.79 11.84
CA LEU A 568 17.33 -21.80 12.53
C LEU A 568 18.48 -21.77 11.51
N PRO A 569 19.64 -21.17 11.84
CA PRO A 569 20.86 -21.28 11.04
C PRO A 569 21.28 -22.74 10.83
N LEU A 570 22.00 -22.99 9.74
CA LEU A 570 22.50 -24.31 9.37
C LEU A 570 23.38 -24.91 10.47
N GLY A 571 23.01 -26.10 10.96
CA GLY A 571 23.81 -26.90 11.91
C GLY A 571 23.24 -27.00 13.32
N ALA A 572 22.22 -26.23 13.67
CA ALA A 572 21.54 -26.36 14.96
C ALA A 572 20.85 -27.73 15.08
N SER A 573 21.28 -28.55 16.05
CA SER A 573 20.72 -29.88 16.29
C SER A 573 19.73 -29.90 17.47
N ARG A 574 19.79 -28.89 18.34
CA ARG A 574 18.92 -28.70 19.49
C ARG A 574 18.64 -27.21 19.71
N ALA A 575 17.41 -26.89 20.13
CA ALA A 575 16.99 -25.53 20.46
C ALA A 575 16.26 -25.53 21.81
N GLN A 576 16.41 -24.46 22.58
CA GLN A 576 15.75 -24.27 23.86
C GLN A 576 15.10 -22.88 23.94
N MET A 577 13.92 -22.79 24.54
CA MET A 577 13.25 -21.53 24.87
C MET A 577 13.16 -21.39 26.38
N ASN A 578 13.75 -20.33 26.94
CA ASN A 578 13.82 -20.12 28.40
C ASN A 578 14.32 -21.35 29.18
N GLY A 579 15.20 -22.16 28.56
CA GLY A 579 15.76 -23.39 29.13
C GLY A 579 14.99 -24.69 28.81
N ASP A 580 13.78 -24.61 28.27
CA ASP A 580 12.98 -25.78 27.88
C ASP A 580 13.28 -26.22 26.45
N ASP A 581 13.41 -27.53 26.22
CA ASP A 581 13.73 -28.08 24.89
C ASP A 581 12.58 -27.86 23.89
N LEU A 582 12.92 -27.32 22.72
CA LEU A 582 12.02 -27.17 21.59
C LEU A 582 12.20 -28.33 20.60
N ALA A 583 11.09 -28.77 20.01
CA ALA A 583 11.14 -29.69 18.88
C ALA A 583 11.57 -28.94 17.61
N ILE A 584 12.66 -29.38 17.00
CA ILE A 584 13.09 -28.92 15.67
C ILE A 584 12.44 -29.79 14.61
N ARG A 585 11.78 -29.17 13.63
CA ARG A 585 11.21 -29.84 12.45
C ARG A 585 11.67 -29.12 11.20
N ASP A 586 12.35 -29.83 10.31
CA ASP A 586 12.87 -29.29 9.04
C ASP A 586 13.69 -27.99 9.22
N GLY A 587 14.54 -27.94 10.26
CA GLY A 587 15.37 -26.78 10.57
C GLY A 587 14.63 -25.62 11.24
N ARG A 588 13.38 -25.83 11.69
CA ARG A 588 12.53 -24.78 12.26
C ARG A 588 12.06 -25.13 13.65
N VAL A 589 11.81 -24.10 14.45
CA VAL A 589 11.08 -24.21 15.71
C VAL A 589 9.78 -23.43 15.61
N MET A 590 8.78 -23.88 16.37
CA MET A 590 7.51 -23.18 16.55
C MET A 590 7.44 -22.75 18.01
N ILE A 591 7.13 -21.48 18.24
CA ILE A 591 6.97 -20.92 19.58
C ILE A 591 5.67 -20.11 19.64
N ASP A 592 5.11 -20.00 20.84
CA ASP A 592 4.03 -19.06 21.10
C ASP A 592 4.63 -17.84 21.77
N LEU A 593 4.38 -16.66 21.18
CA LEU A 593 4.93 -15.40 21.67
C LEU A 593 3.81 -14.39 21.87
N GLY A 594 3.40 -14.20 23.13
CA GLY A 594 2.35 -13.25 23.51
C GLY A 594 2.72 -11.80 23.19
N ALA A 595 1.72 -10.94 23.14
CA ALA A 595 1.90 -9.50 22.91
C ALA A 595 2.84 -8.88 23.96
N GLY A 596 3.86 -8.14 23.51
CA GLY A 596 4.88 -7.55 24.39
C GLY A 596 5.84 -8.56 25.04
N GLN A 597 5.74 -9.86 24.74
CA GLN A 597 6.55 -10.88 25.37
C GLN A 597 7.98 -10.89 24.81
N THR A 598 8.93 -11.22 25.68
CA THR A 598 10.33 -11.50 25.32
C THR A 598 10.70 -12.89 25.81
N VAL A 599 11.42 -13.65 24.98
CA VAL A 599 11.93 -14.99 25.33
C VAL A 599 13.39 -15.14 24.92
N GLU A 600 14.13 -15.98 25.65
CA GLU A 600 15.49 -16.38 25.28
C GLU A 600 15.43 -17.66 24.42
N LEU A 601 16.00 -17.61 23.23
CA LEU A 601 16.18 -18.74 22.32
C LEU A 601 17.66 -19.14 22.28
N ARG A 602 17.96 -20.37 22.71
CA ARG A 602 19.32 -20.92 22.69
C ARG A 602 19.43 -22.04 21.68
N MET A 603 20.45 -21.98 20.82
CA MET A 603 20.75 -23.03 19.85
C MET A 603 21.99 -23.80 20.29
N LEU A 604 21.93 -25.12 20.16
CA LEU A 604 22.98 -26.05 20.57
C LEU A 604 23.29 -27.00 19.39
N ASN A 605 24.56 -27.32 19.22
CA ASN A 605 25.05 -28.23 18.17
C ASN A 605 25.24 -29.65 18.70
#